data_AF-A0A1C3XEN6-F1
#
_entry.id   AF-A0A1C3XEN6-F1
#
_cell.length_a   1.000
_cell.length_b   1.000
_cell.length_c   1.000
_cell.angle_alpha   90.00
_cell.angle_beta   90.00
_cell.angle_gamma   90.00
#
_symmetry.space_group_name_H-M   'P 1'
#
loop_
_entity.id
_entity.type
_entity.pdbx_description
1 polymer ?
#
loop_
_entity_poly.entity_id
_entity_poly.type
_entity_poly.pdbx_seq_one_letter_code
_entity_poly.pdbx_strand_id
1 'polypeptide(L)' 'MCARCAQLVEKLQQYRRIADRVGDKLTTAALDNLAEQYAAQKLAMHPKAEERPNGS' A
#
# COMPACT_ATOMS: atom_id res chain seq x y z
N MET A 1 -1.66 -8.00 10.69
CA MET A 1 -1.21 -7.73 9.30
C MET A 1 -0.86 -9.07 8.66
N CYS A 2 -1.41 -9.41 7.49
CA CYS A 2 -1.19 -10.72 6.86
C CYS A 2 0.19 -10.82 6.17
N ALA A 3 0.73 -12.02 5.96
CA ALA A 3 2.03 -12.21 5.31
C ALA A 3 2.10 -11.58 3.90
N ARG A 4 1.01 -11.71 3.13
CA ARG A 4 0.85 -11.08 1.80
C ARG A 4 0.83 -9.55 1.89
N CYS A 5 0.20 -9.01 2.94
CA CYS A 5 0.14 -7.59 3.24
C CYS A 5 1.53 -7.04 3.61
N ALA A 6 2.31 -7.80 4.37
CA ALA A 6 3.68 -7.45 4.74
C ALA A 6 4.61 -7.43 3.52
N GLN A 7 4.51 -8.43 2.64
CA GLN A 7 5.26 -8.46 1.38
C GLN A 7 4.93 -7.29 0.45
N LEU A 8 3.65 -6.88 0.37
CA LEU A 8 3.24 -5.72 -0.43
C LEU A 8 3.82 -4.41 0.11
N VAL A 9 3.81 -4.22 1.43
CA VAL A 9 4.43 -3.04 2.06
C VAL A 9 5.95 -3.03 1.88
N GLU A 10 6.60 -4.18 2.02
CA GLU A 10 8.04 -4.30 1.79
C GLU A 10 8.42 -3.93 0.35
N LYS A 11 7.67 -4.44 -0.64
CA LYS A 11 7.86 -4.07 -2.05
C LYS A 11 7.67 -2.58 -2.29
N LEU A 12 6.60 -1.97 -1.74
CA LEU A 12 6.38 -0.53 -1.85
C LEU A 12 7.52 0.29 -1.25
N GLN A 13 8.03 -0.11 -0.09
CA GLN A 13 9.17 0.57 0.53
C GLN A 13 10.46 0.44 -0.31
N GLN A 14 10.67 -0.72 -0.94
CA GLN A 14 11.80 -0.91 -1.83
C GLN A 14 11.71 -0.01 -3.07
N TYR A 15 10.53 0.05 -3.70
CA TYR A 15 10.32 0.94 -4.84
C TYR A 15 10.47 2.41 -4.47
N ARG A 16 9.96 2.83 -3.30
CA ARG A 16 10.09 4.21 -2.83
C ARG A 16 11.54 4.62 -2.63
N ARG A 17 12.39 3.72 -2.10
CA ARG A 17 13.84 3.96 -2.00
C ARG A 17 14.52 4.08 -3.37
N ILE A 18 14.05 3.33 -4.36
CA ILE A 18 14.58 3.41 -5.73
C ILE A 18 14.16 4.74 -6.37
N ALA A 19 12.89 5.14 -6.26
CA ALA A 19 12.41 6.42 -6.78
C ALA A 19 13.10 7.62 -6.14
N ASP A 20 13.31 7.58 -4.82
CA ASP A 20 14.06 8.61 -4.08
C ASP A 20 15.50 8.77 -4.61
N ARG A 21 16.17 7.65 -4.92
CA ARG A 21 17.51 7.67 -5.54
C ARG A 21 17.52 8.18 -6.98
N VAL A 22 16.49 7.86 -7.75
CA VAL A 22 16.39 8.27 -9.16
C VAL A 22 16.01 9.75 -9.29
N GLY A 23 15.34 10.32 -8.27
CA GLY A 23 14.97 11.74 -8.24
C GLY A 23 13.88 12.12 -9.25
N ASP A 24 13.26 11.12 -9.89
CA ASP A 24 12.27 11.31 -10.94
C ASP A 24 10.86 11.42 -10.34
N LYS A 25 10.24 12.60 -10.48
CA LYS A 25 8.92 12.90 -9.94
C LYS A 25 7.81 12.04 -10.55
N LEU A 26 7.99 11.61 -11.79
CA LEU A 26 7.03 10.78 -12.54
C LEU A 26 6.99 9.36 -11.94
N THR A 27 8.17 8.83 -11.61
CA THR A 27 8.35 7.56 -10.93
C THR A 27 7.74 7.61 -9.53
N THR A 28 7.94 8.68 -8.77
CA THR A 28 7.31 8.86 -7.45
C THR A 28 5.78 8.87 -7.54
N ALA A 29 5.22 9.64 -8.47
CA ALA A 29 3.76 9.69 -8.68
C ALA A 29 3.18 8.32 -9.08
N ALA A 30 3.89 7.57 -9.93
CA ALA A 30 3.50 6.21 -10.30
C ALA A 30 3.48 5.26 -9.09
N LEU A 31 4.44 5.40 -8.16
CA LEU A 31 4.50 4.59 -6.95
C LEU A 31 3.44 4.94 -5.92
N ASP A 32 3.10 6.22 -5.77
CA ASP A 32 1.97 6.63 -4.91
C ASP A 32 0.66 6.04 -5.44
N ASN A 33 0.43 6.10 -6.76
CA ASN A 33 -0.75 5.48 -7.37
C ASN A 33 -0.78 3.95 -7.16
N LEU A 34 0.38 3.30 -7.25
CA LEU A 34 0.52 1.87 -6.98
C LEU A 34 0.23 1.52 -5.51
N ALA A 35 0.61 2.41 -4.58
CA ALA A 35 0.32 2.25 -3.16
C ALA A 35 -1.18 2.35 -2.87
N GLU A 36 -1.88 3.31 -3.49
CA GLU A 36 -3.34 3.46 -3.37
C GLU A 36 -4.09 2.23 -3.91
N GLN A 37 -3.67 1.70 -5.08
CA GLN A 37 -4.27 0.49 -5.63
C GLN A 37 -4.04 -0.74 -4.74
N TYR A 38 -2.88 -0.86 -4.09
CA TYR A 38 -2.65 -1.93 -3.12
C TYR A 38 -3.44 -1.74 -1.82
N ALA A 39 -3.68 -0.50 -1.38
CA ALA A 39 -4.57 -0.23 -0.26
C ALA A 39 -6.02 -0.63 -0.58
N ALA A 40 -6.50 -0.32 -1.78
CA ALA A 40 -7.81 -0.74 -2.27
C ALA A 40 -7.93 -2.26 -2.41
N GLN A 41 -6.90 -2.93 -2.97
CA GLN A 41 -6.85 -4.40 -3.02
C GLN A 41 -6.83 -5.03 -1.64
N LYS A 42 -6.13 -4.44 -0.67
CA LYS A 42 -6.12 -4.92 0.71
C LYS A 42 -7.52 -4.81 1.33
N LEU A 43 -8.23 -3.72 1.10
CA LEU A 43 -9.63 -3.57 1.56
C LEU A 43 -10.55 -4.60 0.90
N ALA A 44 -10.45 -4.78 -0.42
CA ALA A 44 -11.24 -5.77 -1.16
C ALA A 44 -10.94 -7.23 -0.74
N MET A 45 -9.69 -7.55 -0.42
CA MET A 45 -9.29 -8.88 0.07
C MET A 45 -9.61 -9.11 1.56
N HIS A 46 -9.86 -8.04 2.31
CA HIS A 46 -10.22 -8.10 3.72
C HIS A 46 -11.58 -7.40 3.95
N PRO A 47 -12.69 -8.02 3.54
CA PRO A 47 -14.04 -7.44 3.69
C PRO A 47 -14.48 -7.26 5.16
N LYS A 48 -13.68 -7.70 6.14
CA LYS A 48 -13.88 -7.50 7.59
C LYS A 48 -13.21 -6.24 8.16
N ALA A 49 -12.79 -5.29 7.32
CA ALA A 49 -12.35 -3.98 7.81
C ALA A 49 -13.52 -3.01 8.07
N GLU A 50 -14.68 -3.27 7.46
CA GLU A 50 -15.96 -2.63 7.78
C GLU A 50 -16.73 -3.54 8.73
N GLU A 51 -16.52 -3.38 10.03
CA GLU A 51 -17.51 -3.62 11.11
C GLU A 51 -16.76 -3.66 12.45
N ARG A 52 -16.44 -2.49 12.97
CA ARG A 52 -16.75 -2.15 14.37
C ARG A 52 -17.17 -0.68 14.42
N PRO A 53 -18.48 -0.35 14.42
CA PRO A 53 -18.89 0.81 15.19
C PRO A 53 -18.38 0.59 16.61
N ASN A 54 -17.65 1.58 17.09
CA ASN A 54 -17.18 1.67 18.46
C ASN A 54 -18.40 1.63 19.40
N GLY A 55 -18.28 0.91 20.53
CA GLY A 55 -19.18 1.08 21.69
C GLY A 55 -20.23 -0.01 21.89
N SER A 56 -19.81 -1.11 22.54
CA SER A 56 -20.62 -1.78 23.58
C SER A 56 -20.58 -0.96 24.86
#